data_AF-A0A9W9YMY6-F1
#
_entry.id   AF-A0A9W9YMY6-F1
#
_cell.length_a   1.000
_cell.length_b   1.000
_cell.length_c   1.000
_cell.angle_alpha   90.00
_cell.angle_beta   90.00
_cell.angle_gamma   90.00
#
_symmetry.space_group_name_H-M   'P 1'
#
loop_
_entity.id
_entity.type
_entity.pdbx_description
1 polymer ?
#
loop_
_entity_poly.entity_id
_entity_poly.type
_entity_poly.pdbx_seq_one_letter_code
_entity_poly.pdbx_strand_id
1 'polypeptide(L)'
;MKGPVCQFVDECHSIPCNGSATCLTDAFGRHSCLCPRGWTGKNCSIDIDNCVSVNSSLSPCHHGSTCVNTPGSFVCQCVPGHTGNIFKDPLSQSERVYPYHSIPLMTINVFTLIMVDTEKAMSFGIT
;
A
#
# COMPACT_ATOMS: atom_id res chain seq x y z
N MET A 1 23.48 -25.53 4.41
CA MET A 1 22.76 -26.62 5.10
C MET A 1 23.05 -27.94 4.38
N LYS A 2 23.30 -29.05 5.10
CA LYS A 2 23.53 -30.39 4.54
C LYS A 2 22.85 -31.42 5.43
N GLY A 3 22.19 -32.41 4.83
CA GLY A 3 21.50 -33.49 5.53
C GLY A 3 21.19 -34.65 4.57
N PRO A 4 20.85 -35.83 5.11
CA PRO A 4 20.50 -37.00 4.29
C PRO A 4 19.17 -36.84 3.55
N VAL A 5 18.33 -35.89 3.98
CA VAL A 5 17.08 -35.51 3.32
C VAL A 5 17.02 -33.99 3.25
N CYS A 6 16.75 -33.46 2.05
CA CYS A 6 16.48 -32.04 1.84
C CYS A 6 14.99 -31.80 2.00
N GLN A 7 14.60 -31.10 3.06
CA GLN A 7 13.21 -30.72 3.32
C GLN A 7 13.04 -29.21 3.26
N PHE A 8 11.83 -28.77 2.92
CA PHE A 8 11.44 -27.36 3.05
C PHE A 8 11.48 -26.96 4.52
N VAL A 9 12.16 -25.86 4.82
CA VAL A 9 12.17 -25.29 6.17
C VAL A 9 11.12 -24.18 6.19
N ASP A 10 10.10 -24.33 7.02
CA ASP A 10 9.14 -23.27 7.27
C ASP A 10 9.67 -22.31 8.32
N GLU A 11 10.24 -21.21 7.86
CA GLU A 11 10.81 -20.17 8.72
C GLU A 11 9.75 -19.38 9.51
N CYS A 12 8.47 -19.51 9.17
CA CYS A 12 7.38 -18.93 9.93
C CYS A 12 7.05 -19.71 11.20
N HIS A 13 7.55 -20.94 11.34
CA HIS A 13 7.33 -21.75 12.52
C HIS A 13 7.85 -21.09 13.81
N SER A 14 8.93 -20.30 13.73
CA SER A 14 9.49 -19.59 14.87
C SER A 14 8.79 -18.27 15.19
N ILE A 15 7.69 -17.94 14.50
CA ILE A 15 6.91 -16.70 14.67
C ILE A 15 7.81 -15.45 14.61
N PRO A 16 8.56 -15.24 13.51
CA PRO A 16 9.53 -14.14 13.41
C PRO A 16 8.86 -12.76 13.28
N CYS A 17 7.60 -12.70 12.85
CA CYS A 17 6.86 -11.45 12.64
C CYS A 17 6.07 -11.04 13.89
N ASN A 18 6.04 -9.75 14.19
CA ASN A 18 5.41 -9.22 15.40
C ASN A 18 3.90 -9.00 15.26
N GLY A 19 3.16 -9.22 16.35
CA GLY A 19 1.75 -8.87 16.47
C GLY A 19 0.86 -9.56 15.43
N SER A 20 0.11 -8.77 14.68
CA SER A 20 -0.83 -9.22 13.64
C SER A 20 -0.21 -9.33 12.24
N ALA A 21 1.12 -9.29 12.13
CA ALA A 21 1.82 -9.43 10.85
C ALA A 21 1.66 -10.83 10.24
N THR A 22 1.53 -10.89 8.91
CA THR A 22 1.48 -12.16 8.19
C THR A 22 2.89 -12.60 7.81
N CYS A 23 3.30 -13.78 8.26
CA CYS A 23 4.58 -14.37 7.90
C CYS A 23 4.45 -15.19 6.61
N LEU A 24 5.43 -15.04 5.71
CA LEU A 24 5.56 -15.82 4.49
C LEU A 24 6.95 -16.45 4.39
N THR A 25 7.01 -17.74 4.10
CA THR A 25 8.25 -18.45 3.77
C THR A 25 8.34 -18.69 2.27
N ASP A 26 9.48 -18.34 1.65
CA ASP A 26 9.72 -18.58 0.23
C ASP A 26 10.32 -19.97 -0.07
N ALA A 27 10.37 -20.35 -1.35
CA ALA A 27 10.91 -21.64 -1.80
C ALA A 27 12.40 -21.87 -1.46
N PHE A 28 13.12 -20.82 -1.04
CA PHE A 28 14.54 -20.87 -0.67
C PHE A 28 14.76 -20.93 0.85
N GLY A 29 13.69 -21.03 1.66
CA GLY A 29 13.78 -21.04 3.11
C GLY A 29 14.11 -19.66 3.69
N ARG A 30 13.62 -18.59 3.06
CA ARG A 30 13.70 -17.24 3.63
C ARG A 30 12.31 -16.82 4.09
N HIS A 31 12.22 -16.17 5.24
CA HIS A 31 10.99 -15.51 5.66
C HIS A 31 10.92 -14.05 5.19
N SER A 32 9.69 -13.59 5.03
CA SER A 32 9.34 -12.18 4.93
C SER A 32 8.07 -11.91 5.74
N CYS A 33 7.97 -10.72 6.33
CA CYS A 33 6.81 -10.31 7.10
C CYS A 33 6.02 -9.26 6.31
N LEU A 34 4.75 -9.54 6.06
CA LEU A 34 3.79 -8.55 5.61
C LEU A 34 3.29 -7.78 6.83
N CYS A 35 3.74 -6.54 6.95
CA CYS A 35 3.42 -5.72 8.12
C CYS A 35 1.99 -5.22 8.10
N PRO A 36 1.30 -5.24 9.25
CA PRO A 36 0.03 -4.59 9.38
C PRO A 36 0.23 -3.08 9.25
N ARG A 37 -0.87 -2.39 9.01
CA ARG A 37 -0.88 -0.94 8.86
C ARG A 37 -0.21 -0.22 10.02
N GLY A 38 0.63 0.77 9.69
CA GLY A 38 1.32 1.60 10.68
C GLY A 38 2.56 0.93 11.28
N TRP A 39 2.96 -0.24 10.78
CA TRP A 39 4.16 -0.96 11.22
C TRP A 39 5.12 -1.19 10.06
N THR A 40 6.41 -1.22 10.38
CA THR A 40 7.51 -1.42 9.44
C THR A 40 8.67 -2.19 10.08
N GLY A 41 9.75 -2.37 9.32
CA GLY A 41 10.92 -3.16 9.68
C GLY A 41 10.76 -4.63 9.30
N LYS A 42 11.88 -5.37 9.33
CA LYS A 42 11.95 -6.76 8.88
C LYS A 42 10.91 -7.68 9.55
N ASN A 43 10.62 -7.41 10.83
CA ASN A 43 9.72 -8.20 11.66
C ASN A 43 8.46 -7.41 12.05
N CYS A 44 8.18 -6.27 11.43
CA CYS A 44 7.02 -5.43 11.73
C CYS A 44 6.95 -4.95 13.18
N SER A 45 8.11 -4.68 13.78
CA SER A 45 8.25 -4.26 15.18
C SER A 45 8.44 -2.76 15.34
N ILE A 46 8.55 -2.02 14.23
CA ILE A 46 8.80 -0.59 14.23
C ILE A 46 7.48 0.10 13.93
N ASP A 47 7.01 0.93 14.85
CA ASP A 47 5.85 1.79 14.65
C ASP A 47 6.22 2.94 13.69
N ILE A 48 5.35 3.23 12.72
CA ILE A 48 5.54 4.34 11.80
C ILE A 48 4.99 5.59 12.47
N ASP A 49 5.85 6.60 12.66
CA ASP A 49 5.38 7.91 13.10
C ASP A 49 4.64 8.61 11.95
N ASN A 50 3.30 8.54 12.02
CA ASN A 50 2.42 9.12 11.02
C ASN A 50 2.31 10.64 11.11
N CYS A 51 2.80 11.26 12.18
CA CYS A 51 2.87 12.72 12.30
C CYS A 51 3.99 13.33 11.44
N VAL A 52 5.03 12.56 11.10
CA VAL A 52 6.17 13.01 10.29
C VAL A 52 6.23 12.42 8.88
N SER A 53 5.60 11.25 8.67
CA SER A 53 5.74 10.46 7.43
C SER A 53 4.71 10.77 6.33
N VAL A 54 3.56 11.38 6.66
CA VAL A 54 2.55 11.79 5.66
C VAL A 54 3.02 13.03 4.89
N ASN A 55 3.80 12.81 3.82
CA ASN A 55 4.16 13.82 2.81
C ASN A 55 4.67 15.13 3.43
N SER A 56 5.86 15.07 4.03
CA SER A 56 6.67 16.03 4.79
C SER A 56 6.62 17.54 4.49
N SER A 57 5.44 18.15 4.29
CA SER A 57 5.24 19.59 4.18
C SER A 57 3.87 20.07 4.67
N LEU A 58 2.95 19.15 5.02
CA LEU A 58 1.65 19.51 5.57
C LEU A 58 1.38 18.65 6.81
N SER A 59 1.14 19.30 7.95
CA SER A 59 0.66 18.61 9.16
C SER A 59 -0.57 17.77 8.79
N PRO A 60 -0.66 16.48 9.18
CA PRO A 60 -1.85 15.69 8.93
C PRO A 60 -3.09 16.25 9.65
N CYS A 61 -2.88 17.08 10.68
CA CYS A 61 -3.92 17.69 11.47
C CYS A 61 -4.19 19.12 11.00
N HIS A 62 -5.47 19.45 10.80
CA HIS A 62 -5.93 20.74 10.27
C HIS A 62 -6.34 21.70 11.38
N HIS A 63 -6.59 22.97 11.03
CA HIS A 63 -7.14 24.00 11.92
C HIS A 63 -6.35 24.21 13.23
N GLY A 64 -5.02 24.11 13.17
CA GLY A 64 -4.16 24.29 14.35
C GLY A 64 -4.22 23.15 15.36
N SER A 65 -4.78 21.99 14.99
CA SER A 65 -4.81 20.79 15.83
C SER A 65 -3.42 20.15 15.95
N THR A 66 -3.10 19.59 17.12
CA THR A 66 -1.82 18.92 17.39
C THR A 66 -1.88 17.46 16.94
N CYS A 67 -0.86 16.99 16.21
CA CYS A 67 -0.74 15.56 15.88
C CYS A 67 -0.10 14.79 17.03
N VAL A 68 -0.66 13.64 17.37
CA VAL A 68 -0.13 12.71 18.38
C VAL A 68 -0.05 11.32 17.75
N ASN A 69 1.17 10.78 17.61
CA ASN A 69 1.39 9.44 17.09
C ASN A 69 0.87 8.38 18.08
N THR A 70 0.29 7.30 17.56
CA THR A 70 -0.20 6.17 18.37
C THR A 70 0.21 4.85 17.73
N PRO A 71 0.31 3.73 18.48
CA PRO A 71 0.72 2.46 17.88
C PRO A 71 -0.19 2.05 16.70
N GLY A 72 0.39 1.94 15.51
CA GLY A 72 -0.27 1.62 14.25
C GLY A 72 -1.07 2.76 13.62
N SER A 73 -1.09 3.98 14.21
CA SER A 73 -1.93 5.09 13.75
C SER A 73 -1.47 6.47 14.29
N PHE A 74 -2.35 7.46 14.22
CA PHE A 74 -2.20 8.72 14.93
C PHE A 74 -3.57 9.34 15.21
N VAL A 75 -3.57 10.33 16.11
CA VAL A 75 -4.76 11.12 16.44
C VAL A 75 -4.46 12.61 16.36
N CYS A 76 -5.46 13.38 15.95
CA CYS A 76 -5.40 14.84 16.00
C CYS A 76 -6.11 15.35 17.26
N GLN A 77 -5.38 16.08 18.11
CA GLN A 77 -5.93 16.76 19.26
C GLN A 77 -6.42 18.14 18.86
N CYS A 78 -7.75 18.31 18.83
CA CYS A 78 -8.39 19.57 18.45
C CYS A 78 -8.20 20.67 19.50
N VAL A 79 -8.12 21.91 19.01
CA VAL A 79 -8.24 23.12 19.85
C VAL A 79 -9.70 23.33 20.30
N PRO A 80 -9.95 24.10 21.38
CA PRO A 80 -11.31 24.38 21.85
C PRO A 80 -12.22 24.93 20.75
N GLY A 81 -13.45 24.44 20.68
CA GLY A 81 -14.43 24.82 19.64
C GLY A 81 -14.32 24.02 18.33
N HIS A 82 -13.32 23.14 18.19
CA HIS A 82 -13.20 22.22 17.06
C HIS A 82 -13.41 20.77 17.51
N THR A 83 -14.02 19.95 16.64
CA THR A 83 -14.30 18.54 16.89
C THR A 83 -13.85 17.68 15.70
N GLY A 84 -13.62 16.40 15.96
CA GLY A 84 -13.23 15.41 14.96
C GLY A 84 -11.88 14.76 15.28
N ASN A 85 -11.89 13.44 15.44
CA ASN A 85 -10.70 12.59 15.45
C ASN A 85 -10.52 12.05 14.03
N ILE A 86 -9.77 12.76 13.19
CA ILE A 86 -9.50 12.23 11.85
C ILE A 86 -8.50 11.09 12.02
N PHE A 87 -8.99 9.86 12.10
CA PHE A 87 -8.18 8.67 11.87
C PHE A 87 -7.82 8.70 10.39
N LYS A 88 -6.75 9.40 10.00
CA LYS A 88 -6.30 9.32 8.62
C LYS A 88 -5.54 8.03 8.49
N ASP A 89 -6.23 7.08 7.93
CA ASP A 89 -5.62 5.98 7.21
C ASP A 89 -4.58 6.59 6.23
N PRO A 90 -3.24 6.40 6.36
CA PRO A 90 -2.26 6.77 5.32
C PRO A 90 -2.55 6.30 3.86
N LEU A 91 -3.66 5.62 3.59
CA LEU A 91 -4.16 5.19 2.27
C LEU A 91 -5.56 5.74 1.94
N SER A 92 -6.20 6.55 2.80
CA SER A 92 -7.43 7.28 2.40
C SER A 92 -7.15 8.40 1.39
N GLN A 93 -5.95 8.43 0.78
CA GLN A 93 -5.61 9.23 -0.39
C GLN A 93 -5.22 8.38 -1.62
N SER A 94 -5.34 7.04 -1.57
CA SER A 94 -5.04 6.18 -2.72
C SER A 94 -6.21 5.93 -3.68
N GLU A 95 -7.29 6.71 -3.63
CA GLU A 95 -8.28 6.78 -4.72
C GLU A 95 -7.81 7.66 -5.90
N ARG A 96 -6.49 7.74 -6.16
CA ARG A 96 -5.98 8.25 -7.43
C ARG A 96 -4.98 7.28 -8.07
N VAL A 97 -5.57 6.41 -8.91
CA VAL A 97 -5.06 5.91 -10.20
C VAL A 97 -3.86 4.94 -10.14
N TYR A 98 -4.14 3.64 -10.04
CA TYR A 98 -3.45 2.66 -10.89
C TYR A 98 -4.20 2.59 -12.24
N PRO A 99 -3.54 2.69 -13.42
CA PRO A 99 -4.22 2.86 -14.71
C PRO A 99 -4.78 1.56 -15.32
N TYR A 100 -5.06 0.53 -14.53
CA TYR A 100 -5.58 -0.74 -15.03
C TYR A 100 -6.72 -1.25 -14.14
N HIS A 101 -7.90 -1.44 -14.76
CA HIS A 101 -9.11 -2.16 -14.28
C HIS A 101 -10.41 -1.37 -14.05
N SER A 102 -10.64 -0.33 -14.85
CA SER A 102 -12.01 0.01 -15.29
C SER A 102 -12.30 -0.62 -16.66
N ILE A 103 -12.33 -1.96 -16.74
CA ILE A 103 -13.03 -2.64 -17.85
C ILE A 103 -14.38 -3.09 -17.29
N PRO A 104 -15.50 -2.41 -17.60
CA PRO A 104 -16.80 -2.91 -17.22
C PRO A 104 -17.14 -4.13 -18.09
N LEU A 105 -17.13 -5.31 -17.48
CA LEU A 105 -17.84 -6.48 -18.00
C LEU A 105 -19.35 -6.18 -17.91
N MET A 106 -19.96 -5.75 -19.02
CA MET A 106 -21.36 -5.94 -19.51
C MET A 106 -21.50 -4.93 -20.66
N THR A 107 -21.46 -5.27 -21.95
CA THR A 107 -22.38 -6.13 -22.69
C THR A 107 -21.72 -6.59 -24.00
N ILE A 108 -21.89 -7.87 -24.35
CA ILE A 108 -21.65 -8.37 -25.69
C ILE A 108 -22.79 -7.84 -26.58
N ASN A 109 -22.47 -7.12 -27.66
CA ASN A 109 -23.23 -7.32 -28.90
C ASN A 109 -22.39 -7.05 -30.15
N VAL A 110 -22.59 -7.94 -31.10
CA VAL A 110 -21.81 -8.22 -32.30
C VAL A 110 -22.08 -7.12 -33.35
N PHE A 111 -21.17 -6.98 -34.33
CA PHE A 111 -21.24 -6.11 -35.52
C PHE A 111 -20.61 -4.71 -35.43
N THR A 112 -19.29 -4.65 -35.53
CA THR A 112 -18.66 -4.05 -36.74
C THR A 112 -17.20 -4.51 -36.83
N LEU A 113 -16.96 -5.45 -37.75
CA LEU A 113 -15.76 -5.46 -38.62
C LEU A 113 -15.48 -3.99 -39.00
N ILE A 114 -14.26 -3.48 -39.11
CA ILE A 114 -13.34 -3.68 -40.25
C ILE A 114 -11.94 -3.23 -39.81
N MET A 115 -10.95 -3.95 -40.33
CA MET A 115 -9.50 -3.74 -40.27
C MET A 115 -9.07 -2.27 -40.40
N VAL A 116 -8.04 -1.84 -39.66
CA VAL A 116 -6.79 -1.30 -40.24
C VAL A 116 -5.65 -1.54 -39.25
N ASP A 117 -4.85 -2.55 -39.58
CA ASP A 117 -3.46 -2.69 -39.18
C ASP A 117 -2.66 -1.75 -40.09
N THR A 118 -2.06 -0.66 -39.59
CA THR A 118 -0.96 0.02 -40.31
C THR A 118 -0.01 0.75 -39.36
N GLU A 119 1.26 0.54 -39.65
CA GLU A 119 2.45 0.98 -38.93
C GLU A 119 2.69 2.51 -39.00
N LYS A 120 3.37 3.05 -37.99
CA LYS A 120 4.51 3.98 -38.11
C LYS A 120 4.44 5.09 -39.18
N ALA A 121 4.35 6.35 -38.72
CA ALA A 121 5.30 7.44 -39.01
C ALA A 121 4.65 8.85 -38.99
N MET A 122 5.30 9.73 -38.21
CA MET A 122 5.62 11.14 -38.47
C MET A 122 4.91 11.86 -39.65
N SER A 123 4.25 12.98 -39.38
CA SER A 123 4.76 14.32 -39.71
C SER A 123 3.68 15.41 -39.53
N PHE A 124 4.13 16.58 -39.07
CA PHE A 124 3.42 17.85 -39.05
C PHE A 124 2.93 18.27 -40.45
N GLY A 125 1.78 18.95 -40.49
CA GLY A 125 1.30 19.68 -41.65
C GLY A 125 0.11 20.58 -41.27
N ILE A 126 0.40 21.86 -41.04
CA ILE A 126 -0.56 22.95 -40.81
C ILE A 126 -1.15 23.36 -42.17
N THR A 127 -2.47 23.52 -42.28
CA THR A 127 -3.15 24.66 -42.92
C THR A 127 -4.57 24.74 -42.39
#